data_AF-A0A351Z6L6-F1
#
_entry.id   AF-A0A351Z6L6-F1
#
_cell.length_a   1.000
_cell.length_b   1.000
_cell.length_c   1.000
_cell.angle_alpha   90.00
_cell.angle_beta   90.00
_cell.angle_gamma   90.00
#
_symmetry.space_group_name_H-M   'P 1'
#
loop_
_entity.id
_entity.type
_entity.pdbx_description
1 polymer ?
#
loop_
_entity_poly.entity_id
_entity_poly.type
_entity_poly.pdbx_seq_one_letter_code
_entity_poly.pdbx_strand_id
1 'polypeptide(L)'
;MRKEEKWIRDQSYEKLKLGGLQGKADLPAGSLPLGEQKTLEVLRALSTGPKLILLDEPAAGLNEAETQKMADLVYNIRESGVTILLVEHDMSLVMKVSDEIIVINYGEKIAEGPPAQIQNDPKVIEAYLGGEAFYA
;
A
#
# COMPACT_ATOMS: atom_id res chain seq x y z
N MET A 1 -35.10 8.03 0.78
CA MET A 1 -33.84 7.37 0.35
C MET A 1 -34.15 5.94 -0.04
N ARG A 2 -33.73 5.48 -1.22
CA ARG A 2 -33.97 4.09 -1.66
C ARG A 2 -33.09 3.14 -0.80
N LYS A 3 -33.53 1.90 -0.52
CA LYS A 3 -32.77 0.95 0.34
C LYS A 3 -31.34 0.72 -0.16
N GLU A 4 -31.18 0.62 -1.47
CA GLU A 4 -29.89 0.46 -2.15
C GLU A 4 -28.98 1.67 -1.95
N GLU A 5 -29.50 2.89 -2.14
CA GLU A 5 -28.76 4.14 -1.94
C GLU A 5 -28.24 4.27 -0.50
N LYS A 6 -29.08 3.91 0.48
CA LYS A 6 -28.67 3.86 1.88
C LYS A 6 -27.54 2.84 2.10
N TRP A 7 -27.67 1.64 1.54
CA TRP A 7 -26.64 0.60 1.65
C TRP A 7 -25.31 1.04 1.04
N ILE A 8 -25.31 1.63 -0.17
CA ILE A 8 -24.10 2.14 -0.82
C ILE A 8 -23.44 3.22 0.05
N ARG A 9 -24.23 4.15 0.59
CA ARG A 9 -23.73 5.20 1.48
C ARG A 9 -23.11 4.61 2.74
N ASP A 10 -23.80 3.69 3.41
CA ASP A 10 -23.30 3.04 4.62
C ASP A 10 -21.98 2.28 4.36
N GLN A 11 -21.89 1.53 3.25
CA GLN A 11 -20.64 0.85 2.86
C GLN A 11 -19.52 1.84 2.54
N SER A 12 -19.82 2.94 1.86
CA SER A 12 -18.83 3.98 1.55
C SER A 12 -18.25 4.61 2.83
N TYR A 13 -19.10 4.87 3.83
CA TYR A 13 -18.67 5.40 5.13
C TYR A 13 -17.78 4.42 5.91
N GLU A 14 -18.09 3.12 5.89
CA GLU A 14 -17.21 2.11 6.50
C GLU A 14 -15.83 2.05 5.84
N LYS A 15 -15.77 2.21 4.51
CA LYS A 15 -14.49 2.30 3.79
C LYS A 15 -13.72 3.57 4.13
N LEU A 16 -14.38 4.72 4.20
CA LEU A 16 -13.74 5.97 4.64
C LEU A 16 -13.19 5.86 6.07
N LYS A 17 -13.92 5.19 6.97
CA LYS A 17 -13.48 4.94 8.35
C LYS A 17 -12.22 4.08 8.41
N LEU A 18 -12.11 3.06 7.54
CA LEU A 18 -10.91 2.22 7.43
C LEU A 18 -9.65 3.05 7.11
N GLY A 19 -9.76 4.05 6.24
CA GLY A 19 -8.65 4.97 5.92
C GLY A 19 -8.58 6.23 6.78
N GLY A 20 -9.39 6.36 7.84
CA GLY A 20 -9.39 7.55 8.71
C GLY A 20 -9.96 8.82 8.07
N LEU A 21 -10.77 8.71 7.01
CA LEU A 21 -11.32 9.81 6.23
C LEU A 21 -12.80 10.12 6.54
N GLN A 22 -13.39 9.50 7.55
CA GLN A 22 -14.83 9.65 7.86
C GLN A 22 -15.25 11.10 8.14
N GLY A 23 -14.37 11.92 8.72
CA GLY A 23 -14.62 13.33 8.98
C GLY A 23 -14.52 14.24 7.74
N LYS A 24 -14.20 13.66 6.57
CA LYS A 24 -13.92 14.36 5.32
C LYS A 24 -14.80 13.87 4.16
N ALA A 25 -15.84 13.10 4.47
CA ALA A 25 -16.70 12.43 3.49
C ALA A 25 -17.34 13.37 2.46
N ASP A 26 -17.65 14.60 2.87
CA ASP A 26 -18.29 15.61 2.02
C ASP A 26 -17.31 16.58 1.35
N LEU A 27 -16.00 16.43 1.58
CA LEU A 27 -14.99 17.26 0.93
C LEU A 27 -14.75 16.82 -0.51
N PRO A 28 -14.51 17.75 -1.45
CA PRO A 28 -14.02 17.39 -2.77
C PRO A 28 -12.71 16.63 -2.68
N ALA A 29 -12.59 15.47 -3.34
CA ALA A 29 -11.38 14.63 -3.27
C ALA A 29 -10.08 15.38 -3.60
N GLY A 30 -10.11 16.28 -4.59
CA GLY A 30 -8.94 17.09 -4.97
C GLY A 30 -8.52 18.14 -3.93
N SER A 31 -9.30 18.34 -2.86
CA SER A 31 -8.94 19.23 -1.74
C SER A 31 -8.23 18.51 -0.59
N LEU A 32 -8.17 17.18 -0.64
CA LEU A 32 -7.45 16.38 0.35
C LEU A 32 -5.93 16.56 0.19
N PRO A 33 -5.13 16.49 1.26
CA PRO A 33 -3.68 16.32 1.17
C PRO A 33 -3.30 15.06 0.37
N LEU A 34 -2.11 15.06 -0.24
CA LEU A 34 -1.67 13.98 -1.13
C LEU A 34 -1.76 12.58 -0.50
N GLY A 35 -1.31 12.40 0.75
CA GLY A 35 -1.42 11.11 1.46
C GLY A 35 -2.85 10.63 1.63
N GLU A 36 -3.79 11.55 1.83
CA GLU A 36 -5.21 11.23 1.94
C GLU A 36 -5.85 10.95 0.58
N GLN A 37 -5.40 11.62 -0.50
CA GLN A 37 -5.81 11.29 -1.86
C GLN A 37 -5.40 9.86 -2.23
N LYS A 38 -4.14 9.50 -1.99
CA LYS A 38 -3.64 8.13 -2.22
C LYS A 38 -4.38 7.09 -1.37
N THR A 39 -4.64 7.41 -0.10
CA THR A 39 -5.47 6.57 0.77
C THR A 39 -6.86 6.36 0.16
N LEU A 40 -7.49 7.44 -0.31
CA LEU A 40 -8.81 7.37 -0.93
C LEU A 40 -8.80 6.54 -2.22
N GLU A 41 -7.74 6.58 -3.02
CA GLU A 41 -7.58 5.75 -4.23
C GLU A 41 -7.58 4.25 -3.88
N VAL A 42 -6.83 3.84 -2.86
CA VAL A 42 -6.82 2.45 -2.36
C VAL A 42 -8.20 2.04 -1.86
N LEU A 43 -8.87 2.91 -1.09
CA LEU A 43 -10.24 2.65 -0.60
C LEU A 43 -11.25 2.51 -1.73
N ARG A 44 -11.11 3.30 -2.81
CA ARG A 44 -11.95 3.19 -4.01
C ARG A 44 -11.76 1.84 -4.70
N ALA A 45 -10.52 1.38 -4.86
CA ALA A 45 -10.25 0.04 -5.40
C ALA A 45 -10.90 -1.05 -4.53
N LEU A 46 -10.71 -0.97 -3.21
CA LEU A 46 -11.26 -1.91 -2.24
C LEU A 46 -12.80 -1.92 -2.21
N SER A 47 -13.45 -0.80 -2.53
CA SER A 47 -14.91 -0.67 -2.53
C SER A 47 -15.60 -1.51 -3.60
N THR A 48 -14.84 -2.05 -4.56
CA THR A 48 -15.35 -2.97 -5.59
C THR A 48 -15.52 -4.42 -5.09
N GLY A 49 -15.14 -4.70 -3.84
CA GLY A 49 -15.10 -6.06 -3.28
C GLY A 49 -14.10 -7.00 -3.99
N PRO A 50 -12.86 -6.57 -4.26
CA PRO A 50 -11.91 -7.36 -5.04
C PRO A 50 -11.36 -8.54 -4.24
N LYS A 51 -10.98 -9.62 -4.95
CA LYS A 51 -10.16 -10.70 -4.39
C LYS A 51 -8.65 -10.41 -4.51
N LEU A 52 -8.27 -9.60 -5.50
CA LEU A 52 -6.90 -9.20 -5.81
C LEU A 52 -6.88 -7.69 -6.09
N ILE A 53 -5.95 -6.97 -5.47
CA ILE A 53 -5.66 -5.56 -5.76
C ILE A 53 -4.21 -5.46 -6.26
N LEU A 54 -4.00 -4.69 -7.32
CA LEU A 54 -2.68 -4.30 -7.79
C LEU A 54 -2.43 -2.86 -7.35
N LEU A 55 -1.38 -2.63 -6.58
CA LEU A 55 -0.99 -1.31 -6.11
C LEU A 55 0.34 -0.93 -6.76
N ASP A 56 0.31 0.12 -7.57
CA ASP A 56 1.47 0.65 -8.27
C ASP A 56 1.96 1.91 -7.55
N GLU A 57 3.09 1.82 -6.86
CA GLU A 57 3.73 2.87 -6.07
C GLU A 57 2.76 3.68 -5.16
N PRO A 58 1.98 3.02 -4.28
CA PRO A 58 0.99 3.70 -3.43
C PRO A 58 1.62 4.67 -2.41
N ALA A 59 2.92 4.56 -2.13
CA ALA A 59 3.63 5.46 -1.22
C ALA A 59 4.42 6.58 -1.93
N ALA A 60 4.48 6.61 -3.27
CA ALA A 60 5.27 7.63 -3.95
C ALA A 60 4.82 9.07 -3.60
N GLY A 61 5.78 9.91 -3.26
CA GLY A 61 5.53 11.32 -2.89
C GLY A 61 4.99 11.54 -1.47
N LEU A 62 4.83 10.48 -0.67
CA LEU A 62 4.44 10.57 0.73
C LEU A 62 5.65 10.84 1.64
N ASN A 63 5.42 11.50 2.77
CA ASN A 63 6.42 11.55 3.84
C ASN A 63 6.40 10.27 4.68
N GLU A 64 7.41 10.07 5.54
CA GLU A 64 7.56 8.86 6.37
C GLU A 64 6.31 8.51 7.20
N ALA A 65 5.66 9.50 7.81
CA ALA A 65 4.45 9.28 8.61
C ALA A 65 3.24 8.90 7.74
N GLU A 66 3.15 9.44 6.53
CA GLU A 66 2.11 9.09 5.56
C GLU A 66 2.36 7.70 4.94
N THR A 67 3.61 7.37 4.60
CA THR A 67 4.04 6.03 4.16
C THR A 67 3.69 4.99 5.22
N GLN A 68 3.92 5.29 6.50
CA GLN A 68 3.59 4.36 7.58
C GLN A 68 2.08 4.10 7.67
N LYS A 69 1.25 5.14 7.51
CA LYS A 69 -0.22 4.99 7.46
C LYS A 69 -0.68 4.18 6.24
N MET A 70 -0.05 4.39 5.09
CA MET A 70 -0.31 3.60 3.88
C MET A 70 0.04 2.13 4.10
N ALA A 71 1.20 1.84 4.69
CA ALA A 71 1.62 0.49 5.02
C ALA A 71 0.62 -0.21 5.97
N ASP A 72 0.14 0.49 6.99
CA ASP A 72 -0.85 -0.04 7.94
C ASP A 72 -2.20 -0.33 7.24
N LEU A 73 -2.62 0.55 6.33
CA LEU A 73 -3.83 0.32 5.51
C LEU A 73 -3.68 -0.93 4.64
N VAL A 74 -2.56 -1.04 3.90
CA VAL A 74 -2.27 -2.20 3.05
C VAL A 74 -2.25 -3.49 3.86
N TYR A 75 -1.61 -3.48 5.03
CA TYR A 75 -1.58 -4.60 5.95
C TYR A 75 -3.00 -5.01 6.41
N ASN A 76 -3.83 -4.05 6.83
CA ASN A 76 -5.21 -4.34 7.24
C ASN A 76 -6.08 -4.89 6.11
N ILE A 77 -5.85 -4.44 4.87
CA ILE A 77 -6.55 -4.98 3.69
C ILE A 77 -6.15 -6.43 3.45
N ARG A 78 -4.85 -6.75 3.55
CA ARG A 78 -4.33 -8.12 3.48
C ARG A 78 -4.98 -9.02 4.54
N GLU A 79 -5.01 -8.57 5.80
CA GLU A 79 -5.63 -9.32 6.91
C GLU A 79 -7.14 -9.57 6.72
N SER A 80 -7.83 -8.77 5.89
CA SER A 80 -9.23 -9.00 5.52
C SER A 80 -9.43 -10.11 4.48
N GLY A 81 -8.34 -10.75 4.00
CA GLY A 81 -8.36 -11.84 3.03
C GLY A 81 -8.26 -11.40 1.56
N VAL A 82 -7.93 -10.13 1.31
CA VAL A 82 -7.68 -9.61 -0.04
C VAL A 82 -6.23 -9.86 -0.41
N THR A 83 -5.98 -10.47 -1.58
CA THR A 83 -4.62 -10.61 -2.12
C THR A 83 -4.13 -9.28 -2.65
N ILE A 84 -2.86 -8.94 -2.39
CA ILE A 84 -2.26 -7.69 -2.85
C ILE A 84 -1.00 -8.03 -3.66
N LEU A 85 -0.92 -7.52 -4.89
CA LEU A 85 0.35 -7.38 -5.61
C LEU A 85 0.78 -5.92 -5.48
N LEU A 86 1.93 -5.72 -4.86
CA LEU A 86 2.49 -4.39 -4.62
C LEU A 86 3.73 -4.20 -5.47
N VAL A 87 3.76 -3.12 -6.23
CA VAL A 87 4.97 -2.57 -6.85
C VAL A 87 5.38 -1.38 -6.00
N GLU A 88 6.58 -1.44 -5.41
CA GLU A 88 7.13 -0.30 -4.70
C GLU A 88 8.65 -0.28 -4.65
N HIS A 89 9.21 0.91 -4.45
CA HIS A 89 10.63 1.12 -4.17
C HIS A 89 10.92 1.50 -2.71
N ASP A 90 9.93 1.91 -1.90
CA ASP A 90 10.11 2.09 -0.45
C ASP A 90 10.29 0.73 0.25
N MET A 91 11.52 0.44 0.66
CA MET A 91 11.87 -0.82 1.30
C MET A 91 11.25 -0.98 2.69
N SER A 92 11.01 0.11 3.43
CA SER A 92 10.37 0.04 4.74
C SER A 92 8.93 -0.48 4.62
N LEU A 93 8.20 0.00 3.61
CA LEU A 93 6.86 -0.47 3.31
C LEU A 93 6.89 -1.92 2.79
N VAL A 94 7.70 -2.19 1.76
CA VAL A 94 7.76 -3.51 1.11
C VAL A 94 8.10 -4.62 2.11
N MET A 95 9.07 -4.39 3.00
CA MET A 95 9.48 -5.39 4.00
C MET A 95 8.41 -5.62 5.08
N LYS A 96 7.60 -4.60 5.40
CA LYS A 96 6.57 -4.70 6.45
C LYS A 96 5.33 -5.47 5.98
N VAL A 97 4.93 -5.31 4.72
CA VAL A 97 3.60 -5.76 4.25
C VAL A 97 3.63 -7.01 3.37
N SER A 98 4.81 -7.40 2.87
CA SER A 98 4.95 -8.50 1.90
C SER A 98 5.20 -9.85 2.57
N ASP A 99 4.54 -10.90 2.08
CA ASP A 99 4.86 -12.29 2.43
C ASP A 99 6.06 -12.82 1.64
N GLU A 100 6.10 -12.49 0.36
CA GLU A 100 7.20 -12.73 -0.55
C GLU A 100 7.46 -11.49 -1.40
N ILE A 101 8.71 -11.30 -1.79
CA ILE A 101 9.19 -10.18 -2.60
C ILE A 101 9.94 -10.75 -3.80
N ILE A 102 9.68 -10.17 -4.97
CA ILE A 102 10.46 -10.39 -6.19
C ILE A 102 11.24 -9.12 -6.47
N VAL A 103 12.55 -9.22 -6.65
CA VAL A 103 13.41 -8.09 -6.98
C VAL A 103 13.85 -8.20 -8.44
N ILE A 104 13.64 -7.14 -9.21
CA ILE A 104 13.92 -7.10 -10.66
C ILE A 104 14.91 -5.98 -10.94
N ASN A 105 16.11 -6.29 -11.44
CA ASN A 105 17.09 -5.28 -11.88
C ASN A 105 17.32 -5.40 -13.40
N TYR A 106 17.30 -4.29 -14.12
CA TYR A 106 17.45 -4.26 -15.59
C TYR A 106 16.55 -5.26 -16.36
N GLY A 107 15.34 -5.51 -15.87
CA GLY A 107 14.39 -6.44 -16.48
C GLY A 107 14.64 -7.91 -16.15
N GLU A 108 15.64 -8.23 -15.32
CA GLU A 108 15.93 -9.59 -14.86
C GLU A 108 15.58 -9.76 -13.39
N LYS A 109 14.96 -10.90 -13.05
CA LYS A 109 14.71 -11.28 -11.66
C LYS A 109 16.03 -11.65 -10.99
N ILE A 110 16.46 -10.84 -10.02
CA ILE A 110 17.74 -11.04 -9.31
C ILE A 110 17.58 -11.83 -8.01
N ALA A 111 16.42 -11.74 -7.36
CA ALA A 111 16.10 -12.43 -6.11
C ALA A 111 14.58 -12.63 -5.95
N GLU A 112 14.19 -13.65 -5.18
CA GLU A 112 12.80 -13.96 -4.81
C GLU A 112 12.77 -14.68 -3.46
N GLY A 113 11.86 -14.29 -2.58
CA GLY A 113 11.68 -14.93 -1.27
C GLY A 113 11.08 -14.01 -0.21
N PRO A 114 11.00 -14.47 1.05
CA PRO A 114 10.46 -13.67 2.15
C PRO A 114 11.35 -12.45 2.45
N PRO A 115 10.78 -11.38 3.06
CA PRO A 115 11.49 -10.14 3.38
C PRO A 115 12.85 -10.32 4.05
N ALA A 116 12.91 -11.19 5.07
CA ALA A 116 14.13 -11.47 5.82
C ALA A 116 15.26 -12.11 4.98
N GLN A 117 14.94 -12.81 3.88
CA GLN A 117 15.94 -13.33 2.96
C GLN A 117 16.37 -12.25 1.98
N ILE A 118 15.42 -11.50 1.43
CA ILE A 118 15.67 -10.45 0.43
C ILE A 118 16.53 -9.32 0.99
N GLN A 119 16.28 -8.87 2.23
CA GLN A 119 17.09 -7.82 2.86
C GLN A 119 18.57 -8.20 3.04
N ASN A 120 18.88 -9.50 3.09
CA ASN A 120 20.22 -10.03 3.29
C ASN A 120 20.85 -10.54 1.99
N ASP A 121 20.15 -10.47 0.85
CA ASP A 121 20.65 -10.96 -0.43
C ASP A 121 21.73 -9.99 -0.97
N PRO A 122 22.97 -10.46 -1.22
CA PRO A 122 24.05 -9.59 -1.67
C PRO A 122 23.75 -8.87 -2.99
N LYS A 123 23.04 -9.51 -3.93
CA LYS A 123 22.68 -8.89 -5.22
C LYS A 123 21.66 -7.78 -5.03
N VAL A 124 20.73 -7.96 -4.10
CA VAL A 124 19.73 -6.94 -3.75
C VAL A 124 20.41 -5.76 -3.07
N ILE A 125 21.32 -6.03 -2.13
CA ILE A 125 22.08 -4.97 -1.45
C ILE A 125 22.89 -4.16 -2.47
N GLU A 126 23.62 -4.83 -3.37
CA GLU A 126 24.43 -4.19 -4.40
C GLU A 126 23.57 -3.35 -5.37
N ALA A 127 22.42 -3.87 -5.81
CA ALA A 127 21.59 -3.23 -6.83
C ALA A 127 20.67 -2.13 -6.28
N TYR A 128 20.18 -2.23 -5.04
CA TYR A 128 19.12 -1.38 -4.49
C TYR A 128 19.45 -0.64 -3.20
N LEU A 129 20.28 -1.23 -2.32
CA LEU A 129 20.51 -0.67 -0.98
C LEU A 129 21.84 0.09 -0.89
N GLY A 130 22.78 -0.17 -1.79
CA GLY A 130 24.13 0.42 -1.78
C GLY A 130 24.98 -0.15 -0.63
N GLY A 131 26.24 -0.48 -0.91
CA GLY A 131 27.13 -1.23 0.00
C GLY A 131 27.55 -0.56 1.32
N GLU A 132 26.93 0.55 1.76
CA GLU A 132 27.35 1.28 2.97
C GLU A 132 26.26 1.49 4.04
N ALA A 133 24.98 1.16 3.78
CA ALA A 133 23.89 1.58 4.68
C ALA A 133 23.49 0.58 5.80
N PHE A 134 24.16 -0.56 5.95
CA PHE A 134 23.75 -1.60 6.94
C PHE A 134 24.79 -1.94 8.03
N TYR A 135 25.81 -1.10 8.23
CA TYR A 135 26.68 -1.17 9.41
C TYR A 135 26.71 0.15 10.17
N ALA A 136 25.70 0.40 11.00
CA ALA A 136 25.80 1.25 12.20
C ALA A 136 24.65 0.95 13.17
#